data_AF-A0A6I3XST6-F1
#
_entry.id   AF-A0A6I3XST6-F1
#
_cell.length_a   1.000
_cell.length_b   1.000
_cell.length_c   1.000
_cell.angle_alpha   90.00
_cell.angle_beta   90.00
_cell.angle_gamma   90.00
#
_symmetry.space_group_name_H-M   'P 1'
#
loop_
_entity.id
_entity.type
_entity.pdbx_description
1 polymer ?
#
loop_
_entity_poly.entity_id
_entity_poly.type
_entity_poly.pdbx_seq_one_letter_code
_entity_poly.pdbx_strand_id
1 'polypeptide(L)'
;MTIPVSKAPEAPSAGAHMLTGSGSHPLAVRRAAGFFGRFRGLMLRPGLAPDAGLLLADCPSVHTAFMRFTIDVLYLDRQGTVLKCVPGLRPWRASVSNTGRAADGRRHVRAMHTLELAEGSIARLGIRPGDRLQHPLWFASPVSPVPAPAPVGAPLRKPPMRQRGAAVVELAVVGPLLTMLGLGSVQYSQLFFAKNTLDHAGFLAARAGSVGNAKMTAIGSAFKEGLIPMFGGGETPAELADALVKVEKALEDPERPNRYRIEMLNPTKEAFQDFNDPALQALLKTQGKRVISNRSLGLKQNKMGPTSGQSWQDANLIKLRITYGVEPAVPIVSSIYKAYLKWQDTGGDAVRTAMINQGWVPVVTHVTMQMQSDAIEPDNPVSSPGPGNNGNPSDPGDPPVTTDPPPNGDCMLGGCTTTPPSTPGTCPIPIAAELSADMLFGFDQTALTSDGKAALDQLIQSTNGKEYGKLTVTGYTDPIGTEEYNLDLSRRRAEAVRDYLISKGLKVDDVEIVGAGEADLVVPEEACTGKTGAALQTCLAPNRRVTVELTPK
;
A
#
# COMPACT_ATOMS: atom_id res chain seq x y z
N MET A 1 28.23 15.71 9.81
CA MET A 1 29.43 14.85 9.86
C MET A 1 30.02 14.77 8.46
N THR A 2 31.00 15.62 8.17
CA THR A 2 31.66 15.74 6.87
C THR A 2 32.60 14.55 6.66
N ILE A 3 32.25 13.69 5.70
CA ILE A 3 33.07 12.54 5.28
C ILE A 3 34.25 13.07 4.45
N PRO A 4 35.50 12.66 4.72
CA PRO A 4 36.66 13.18 3.99
C PRO A 4 36.63 12.68 2.54
N VAL A 5 36.88 13.62 1.63
CA VAL A 5 37.07 13.37 0.20
C VAL A 5 38.20 12.35 0.02
N SER A 6 37.86 11.19 -0.52
CA SER A 6 38.83 10.14 -0.84
C SER A 6 39.88 10.66 -1.83
N LYS A 7 41.14 10.57 -1.41
CA LYS A 7 42.37 10.85 -2.16
C LYS A 7 42.25 10.45 -3.64
N ALA A 8 42.65 11.35 -4.53
CA ALA A 8 42.67 11.14 -5.98
C ALA A 8 43.41 9.83 -6.37
N PRO A 9 42.95 9.10 -7.40
CA PRO A 9 43.58 7.85 -7.80
C PRO A 9 44.92 8.09 -8.51
N GLU A 10 45.92 7.29 -8.15
CA GLU A 10 47.30 7.23 -8.66
C GLU A 10 47.44 7.53 -10.18
N ALA A 11 48.51 8.29 -10.50
CA ALA A 11 48.93 8.68 -11.83
C ALA A 11 49.24 7.46 -12.74
N PRO A 12 49.13 7.58 -14.08
CA PRO A 12 49.53 6.51 -15.00
C PRO A 12 51.01 6.15 -14.78
N SER A 13 51.30 4.86 -14.62
CA SER A 13 52.70 4.42 -14.54
C SER A 13 53.33 4.54 -15.92
N ALA A 14 54.29 5.44 -16.07
CA ALA A 14 55.15 5.49 -17.25
C ALA A 14 55.85 4.13 -17.40
N GLY A 15 55.69 3.46 -18.55
CA GLY A 15 56.48 2.29 -18.93
C GLY A 15 55.74 0.96 -19.12
N ALA A 16 54.41 0.92 -19.32
CA ALA A 16 53.75 -0.31 -19.74
C ALA A 16 53.79 -0.47 -21.27
N HIS A 17 54.22 -1.64 -21.74
CA HIS A 17 54.35 -1.96 -23.16
C HIS A 17 53.67 -3.29 -23.47
N MET A 18 52.82 -3.32 -24.49
CA MET A 18 52.28 -4.56 -25.04
C MET A 18 53.21 -5.08 -26.14
N LEU A 19 53.81 -6.24 -25.91
CA LEU A 19 54.64 -6.94 -26.88
C LEU A 19 53.78 -7.89 -27.70
N THR A 20 53.69 -7.62 -29.00
CA THR A 20 52.95 -8.44 -29.96
C THR A 20 53.87 -8.92 -31.07
N GLY A 21 53.40 -9.84 -31.92
CA GLY A 21 54.12 -10.25 -33.12
C GLY A 21 54.40 -9.10 -34.12
N SER A 22 53.70 -7.97 -34.00
CA SER A 22 53.90 -6.77 -34.84
C SER A 22 54.87 -5.73 -34.26
N GLY A 23 55.32 -5.92 -33.02
CA GLY A 23 56.20 -4.98 -32.32
C GLY A 23 55.75 -4.64 -30.90
N SER A 24 56.45 -3.67 -30.28
CA SER A 24 56.19 -3.15 -28.94
C SER A 24 55.31 -1.90 -29.00
N HIS A 25 54.18 -1.93 -28.30
CA HIS A 25 53.18 -0.84 -28.30
C HIS A 25 53.06 -0.22 -26.91
N PRO A 26 53.31 1.10 -26.73
CA PRO A 26 53.17 1.75 -25.43
C PRO A 26 51.70 1.84 -25.01
N LEU A 27 51.41 1.58 -23.74
CA LEU A 27 50.08 1.71 -23.15
C LEU A 27 50.13 2.51 -21.84
N ALA A 28 49.22 3.46 -21.69
CA ALA A 28 48.99 4.17 -20.44
C ALA A 28 48.12 3.32 -19.49
N VAL A 29 48.75 2.35 -18.83
CA VAL A 29 48.06 1.41 -17.93
C VAL A 29 47.97 1.99 -16.52
N ARG A 30 46.76 2.03 -15.97
CA ARG A 30 46.50 2.36 -14.56
C ARG A 30 46.19 1.08 -13.80
N ARG A 31 46.71 0.95 -12.58
CA ARG A 31 46.43 -0.21 -11.72
C ARG A 31 45.25 0.09 -10.81
N ALA A 32 44.30 -0.85 -10.73
CA ALA A 32 43.32 -0.87 -9.64
C ALA A 32 43.73 -1.93 -8.61
N ALA A 33 44.14 -1.49 -7.42
CA ALA A 33 44.43 -2.35 -6.28
C ALA A 33 43.28 -2.33 -5.26
N GLY A 34 43.11 -3.43 -4.52
CA GLY A 34 42.10 -3.57 -3.47
C GLY A 34 40.68 -3.88 -3.97
N PHE A 35 39.81 -4.33 -3.07
CA PHE A 35 38.44 -4.78 -3.39
C PHE A 35 37.58 -3.67 -4.01
N PHE A 36 37.54 -2.49 -3.39
CA PHE A 36 36.75 -1.35 -3.89
C PHE A 36 37.27 -0.76 -5.20
N GLY A 37 38.59 -0.74 -5.40
CA GLY A 37 39.20 -0.30 -6.66
C GLY A 37 38.85 -1.22 -7.83
N ARG A 38 38.83 -2.54 -7.59
CA ARG A 38 38.44 -3.56 -8.58
C ARG A 38 36.94 -3.57 -8.85
N PHE A 39 36.10 -3.40 -7.81
CA PHE A 39 34.64 -3.39 -7.95
C PHE A 39 34.14 -2.15 -8.69
N ARG A 40 34.74 -0.98 -8.44
CA ARG A 40 34.37 0.27 -9.15
C ARG A 40 34.78 0.24 -10.61
N GLY A 41 35.97 -0.30 -10.92
CA GLY A 41 36.49 -0.42 -12.29
C GLY A 41 36.29 0.85 -13.12
N LEU A 42 35.58 0.70 -14.24
CA LEU A 42 35.20 1.76 -15.17
C LEU A 42 33.74 2.25 -15.02
N MET A 43 33.02 1.83 -13.98
CA MET A 43 31.65 2.28 -13.73
C MET A 43 31.58 3.81 -13.67
N LEU A 44 30.57 4.39 -14.33
CA LEU A 44 30.31 5.84 -14.39
C LEU A 44 31.40 6.69 -15.07
N ARG A 45 32.33 6.08 -15.82
CA ARG A 45 33.30 6.82 -16.65
C ARG A 45 32.74 7.11 -18.06
N PRO A 46 33.24 8.16 -18.73
CA PRO A 46 32.83 8.47 -20.10
C PRO A 46 33.48 7.55 -21.16
N GLY A 47 34.53 6.79 -20.83
CA GLY A 47 35.25 5.91 -21.75
C GLY A 47 36.71 5.66 -21.33
N LEU A 48 37.48 4.94 -22.16
CA LEU A 48 38.95 4.92 -22.14
C LEU A 48 39.48 5.58 -23.41
N ALA A 49 40.59 6.32 -23.27
CA ALA A 49 41.36 6.75 -24.42
C ALA A 49 41.94 5.52 -25.16
N PRO A 50 42.17 5.59 -26.49
CA PRO A 50 42.63 4.46 -27.28
C PRO A 50 43.87 3.75 -26.74
N ASP A 51 44.82 4.49 -26.17
CA ASP A 51 46.08 3.95 -25.63
C ASP A 51 46.07 3.82 -24.10
N ALA A 52 44.90 3.95 -23.46
CA ALA A 52 44.75 3.77 -22.03
C ALA A 52 44.25 2.37 -21.69
N GLY A 53 44.74 1.83 -20.57
CA GLY A 53 44.27 0.56 -20.02
C GLY A 53 44.05 0.61 -18.52
N LEU A 54 43.14 -0.23 -18.02
CA LEU A 54 42.95 -0.45 -16.58
C LEU A 54 43.35 -1.89 -16.25
N LEU A 55 44.39 -2.06 -15.45
CA LEU A 55 44.87 -3.36 -14.99
C LEU A 55 44.27 -3.69 -13.62
N LEU A 56 43.40 -4.69 -13.62
CA LEU A 56 42.83 -5.31 -12.43
C LEU A 56 43.76 -6.44 -11.99
N ALA A 57 44.65 -6.14 -11.04
CA ALA A 57 45.51 -7.15 -10.43
C ALA A 57 44.66 -8.21 -9.69
N ASP A 58 45.15 -9.45 -9.60
CA ASP A 58 44.47 -10.61 -8.97
C ASP A 58 42.98 -10.77 -9.27
N CYS A 59 42.55 -10.45 -10.50
CA CYS A 59 41.16 -10.46 -10.92
C CYS A 59 40.99 -11.29 -12.20
N PRO A 60 40.36 -12.49 -12.16
CA PRO A 60 40.13 -13.35 -13.32
C PRO A 60 38.75 -13.17 -13.97
N SER A 61 38.01 -12.14 -13.57
CA SER A 61 36.63 -11.90 -13.99
C SER A 61 36.34 -10.42 -14.04
N VAL A 62 35.54 -10.00 -15.01
CA VAL A 62 35.07 -8.62 -15.15
C VAL A 62 33.60 -8.60 -15.52
N HIS A 63 32.90 -7.53 -15.13
CA HIS A 63 31.55 -7.23 -15.55
C HIS A 63 31.48 -5.82 -16.13
N THR A 64 30.52 -5.58 -17.01
CA THR A 64 30.23 -4.27 -17.60
C THR A 64 28.88 -3.71 -17.13
N ALA A 65 28.42 -4.13 -15.94
CA ALA A 65 27.23 -3.56 -15.31
C ALA A 65 27.41 -2.05 -15.07
N PHE A 66 26.36 -1.26 -15.36
CA PHE A 66 26.36 0.20 -15.22
C PHE A 66 27.38 0.97 -16.09
N MET A 67 27.99 0.31 -17.09
CA MET A 67 28.78 0.96 -18.12
C MET A 67 27.90 1.38 -19.30
N ARG A 68 28.31 2.42 -20.03
CA ARG A 68 27.62 2.93 -21.22
C ARG A 68 28.37 2.71 -22.53
N PHE A 69 29.55 2.06 -22.46
CA PHE A 69 30.44 1.85 -23.59
C PHE A 69 31.04 0.44 -23.55
N THR A 70 31.47 -0.01 -24.73
CA THR A 70 32.12 -1.28 -25.03
C THR A 70 33.61 -1.23 -24.70
N ILE A 71 34.17 -2.35 -24.24
CA ILE A 71 35.61 -2.47 -23.94
C ILE A 71 36.19 -3.76 -24.50
N ASP A 72 37.49 -3.73 -24.76
CA ASP A 72 38.27 -4.94 -25.04
C ASP A 72 38.89 -5.47 -23.75
N VAL A 73 38.93 -6.79 -23.57
CA VAL A 73 39.42 -7.40 -22.33
C VAL A 73 40.50 -8.45 -22.63
N LEU A 74 41.63 -8.35 -21.94
CA LEU A 74 42.69 -9.34 -21.94
C LEU A 74 42.82 -10.00 -20.58
N TYR A 75 42.89 -11.32 -20.57
CA TYR A 75 43.21 -12.10 -19.37
C TYR A 75 44.66 -12.51 -19.38
N LEU A 76 45.39 -12.21 -18.30
CA LEU A 76 46.83 -12.40 -18.19
C LEU A 76 47.21 -13.44 -17.12
N ASP A 77 48.32 -14.14 -17.32
CA ASP A 77 48.94 -14.98 -16.29
C ASP A 77 49.68 -14.14 -15.22
N ARG A 78 50.42 -14.81 -14.31
CA ARG A 78 51.17 -14.13 -13.23
C ARG A 78 52.33 -13.27 -13.76
N GLN A 79 52.81 -13.54 -14.97
CA GLN A 79 53.98 -12.91 -15.60
C GLN A 79 53.60 -11.87 -16.67
N GLY A 80 52.29 -11.63 -16.89
CA GLY A 80 51.76 -10.68 -17.85
C GLY A 80 51.51 -11.25 -19.24
N THR A 81 51.56 -12.58 -19.44
CA THR A 81 51.28 -13.23 -20.72
C THR A 81 49.78 -13.31 -20.97
N VAL A 82 49.34 -12.95 -22.18
CA VAL A 82 47.94 -12.99 -22.61
C VAL A 82 47.49 -14.44 -22.79
N LEU A 83 46.47 -14.84 -22.02
CA LEU A 83 45.86 -16.16 -22.08
C LEU A 83 44.60 -16.18 -22.96
N LYS A 84 43.81 -15.10 -22.93
CA LYS A 84 42.54 -14.98 -23.63
C LYS A 84 42.26 -13.51 -23.95
N CYS A 85 41.80 -13.27 -25.18
CA CYS A 85 41.30 -11.99 -25.65
C CYS A 85 39.78 -12.05 -25.77
N VAL A 86 39.07 -11.01 -25.32
CA VAL A 86 37.63 -10.84 -25.50
C VAL A 86 37.39 -9.46 -26.11
N PRO A 87 37.26 -9.36 -27.44
CA PRO A 87 36.98 -8.09 -28.11
C PRO A 87 35.51 -7.68 -27.93
N GLY A 88 35.26 -6.37 -27.81
CA GLY A 88 33.92 -5.78 -27.87
C GLY A 88 32.96 -6.26 -26.78
N LEU A 89 33.42 -6.37 -25.54
CA LEU A 89 32.56 -6.72 -24.41
C LEU A 89 31.54 -5.59 -24.16
N ARG A 90 30.28 -5.85 -24.55
CA ARG A 90 29.16 -4.90 -24.47
C ARG A 90 28.74 -4.60 -23.02
N PRO A 91 28.06 -3.46 -22.76
CA PRO A 91 27.39 -3.19 -21.50
C PRO A 91 26.49 -4.34 -21.03
N TRP A 92 26.36 -4.50 -19.71
CA TRP A 92 25.53 -5.55 -19.07
C TRP A 92 25.92 -6.98 -19.45
N ARG A 93 27.23 -7.22 -19.55
CA ARG A 93 27.83 -8.55 -19.76
C ARG A 93 28.81 -8.84 -18.63
N ALA A 94 29.11 -10.12 -18.44
CA ALA A 94 30.20 -10.57 -17.59
C ALA A 94 31.08 -11.54 -18.38
N SER A 95 32.38 -11.48 -18.13
CA SER A 95 33.35 -12.39 -18.71
C SER A 95 34.29 -12.91 -17.62
N VAL A 96 34.62 -14.18 -17.71
CA VAL A 96 35.50 -14.88 -16.77
C VAL A 96 36.54 -15.69 -17.55
N SER A 97 37.73 -15.81 -16.99
CA SER A 97 38.78 -16.72 -17.47
C SER A 97 39.17 -17.71 -16.37
N ASN A 98 38.47 -18.86 -16.37
CA ASN A 98 38.81 -20.02 -15.54
C ASN A 98 39.76 -20.97 -16.29
N THR A 99 40.26 -22.02 -15.63
CA THR A 99 41.08 -23.07 -16.27
C THR A 99 40.34 -23.65 -17.47
N GLY A 100 40.96 -23.61 -18.65
CA GLY A 100 40.34 -24.02 -19.91
C GLY A 100 41.37 -24.45 -20.96
N ARG A 101 40.91 -24.68 -22.20
CA ARG A 101 41.80 -24.86 -23.37
C ARG A 101 41.93 -23.52 -24.10
N ALA A 102 43.16 -23.13 -24.43
CA ALA A 102 43.43 -22.02 -25.34
C ALA A 102 43.05 -22.40 -26.78
N ALA A 103 42.99 -21.40 -27.67
CA ALA A 103 42.61 -21.59 -29.07
C ALA A 103 43.59 -22.50 -29.85
N ASP A 104 44.80 -22.72 -29.32
CA ASP A 104 45.82 -23.64 -29.84
C ASP A 104 45.71 -25.07 -29.26
N GLY A 105 44.66 -25.37 -28.49
CA GLY A 105 44.41 -26.67 -27.87
C GLY A 105 45.16 -26.94 -26.56
N ARG A 106 46.08 -26.05 -26.13
CA ARG A 106 46.83 -26.21 -24.87
C ARG A 106 45.96 -25.87 -23.66
N ARG A 107 46.14 -26.58 -22.53
CA ARG A 107 45.47 -26.19 -21.27
C ARG A 107 46.09 -24.90 -20.76
N HIS A 108 45.29 -23.85 -20.56
CA HIS A 108 45.74 -22.64 -19.88
C HIS A 108 45.31 -22.66 -18.41
N VAL A 109 46.19 -22.12 -17.57
CA VAL A 109 45.95 -21.92 -16.14
C VAL A 109 44.97 -20.77 -15.94
N ARG A 110 44.23 -20.75 -14.82
CA ARG A 110 43.37 -19.61 -14.45
C ARG A 110 44.15 -18.31 -14.57
N ALA A 111 43.55 -17.31 -15.24
CA ALA A 111 44.15 -15.98 -15.33
C ALA A 111 44.36 -15.39 -13.94
N MET A 112 45.45 -14.66 -13.74
CA MET A 112 45.71 -13.96 -12.49
C MET A 112 45.29 -12.50 -12.60
N HIS A 113 45.38 -11.90 -13.78
CA HIS A 113 45.09 -10.48 -13.96
C HIS A 113 44.14 -10.26 -15.14
N THR A 114 43.40 -9.15 -15.11
CA THR A 114 42.59 -8.71 -16.25
C THR A 114 42.99 -7.30 -16.64
N LEU A 115 43.26 -7.07 -17.92
CA LEU A 115 43.50 -5.75 -18.49
C LEU A 115 42.29 -5.34 -19.35
N GLU A 116 41.68 -4.22 -18.99
CA GLU A 116 40.60 -3.59 -19.75
C GLU A 116 41.20 -2.51 -20.66
N LEU A 117 40.81 -2.51 -21.93
CA LEU A 117 41.27 -1.60 -22.98
C LEU A 117 40.08 -0.92 -23.66
N ALA A 118 40.33 0.20 -24.33
CA ALA A 118 39.34 0.79 -25.23
C ALA A 118 38.93 -0.21 -26.32
N GLU A 119 37.67 -0.15 -26.75
CA GLU A 119 37.15 -1.00 -27.84
C GLU A 119 38.04 -0.93 -29.09
N GLY A 120 38.26 -2.08 -29.72
CA GLY A 120 39.05 -2.18 -30.95
C GLY A 120 40.56 -2.19 -30.72
N SER A 121 41.04 -2.05 -29.48
CA SER A 121 42.48 -2.12 -29.16
C SER A 121 43.10 -3.48 -29.47
N ILE A 122 42.36 -4.58 -29.29
CA ILE A 122 42.86 -5.93 -29.64
C ILE A 122 43.14 -6.01 -31.14
N ALA A 123 42.20 -5.54 -31.97
CA ALA A 123 42.33 -5.55 -33.41
C ALA A 123 43.43 -4.58 -33.89
N ARG A 124 43.42 -3.35 -33.38
CA ARG A 124 44.37 -2.28 -33.74
C ARG A 124 45.82 -2.65 -33.43
N LEU A 125 46.06 -3.28 -32.29
CA LEU A 125 47.42 -3.65 -31.85
C LEU A 125 47.80 -5.09 -32.25
N GLY A 126 46.87 -5.84 -32.87
CA GLY A 126 47.12 -7.21 -33.31
C GLY A 126 47.34 -8.22 -32.18
N ILE A 127 46.72 -8.00 -31.02
CA ILE A 127 46.99 -8.77 -29.78
C ILE A 127 46.39 -10.17 -29.86
N ARG A 128 47.21 -11.18 -29.55
CA ARG A 128 46.85 -12.60 -29.56
C ARG A 128 47.23 -13.28 -28.25
N PRO A 129 46.59 -14.41 -27.89
CA PRO A 129 47.09 -15.27 -26.82
C PRO A 129 48.55 -15.66 -27.06
N GLY A 130 49.38 -15.52 -26.02
CA GLY A 130 50.84 -15.68 -26.08
C GLY A 130 51.62 -14.37 -26.09
N ASP A 131 51.00 -13.25 -26.46
CA ASP A 131 51.58 -11.91 -26.37
C ASP A 131 51.80 -11.50 -24.90
N ARG A 132 52.61 -10.48 -24.64
CA ARG A 132 53.02 -10.14 -23.26
C ARG A 132 52.89 -8.66 -22.94
N LEU A 133 52.18 -8.36 -21.84
CA LEU A 133 52.21 -7.04 -21.24
C LEU A 133 53.45 -6.92 -20.33
N GLN A 134 54.35 -6.02 -20.67
CA GLN A 134 55.38 -5.54 -19.75
C GLN A 134 54.80 -4.42 -18.89
N HIS A 135 54.88 -4.57 -17.58
CA HIS A 135 54.38 -3.58 -16.62
C HIS A 135 55.30 -3.58 -15.39
N PRO A 136 55.55 -2.42 -14.75
CA PRO A 136 56.35 -2.32 -13.52
C PRO A 136 55.95 -3.26 -12.37
N LEU A 137 54.77 -3.89 -12.45
CA LEU A 137 54.29 -4.85 -11.45
C LEU A 137 55.12 -6.14 -11.41
N TRP A 138 55.79 -6.47 -12.51
CA TRP A 138 56.50 -7.74 -12.67
C TRP A 138 58.02 -7.57 -12.75
N PHE A 139 58.53 -6.34 -12.65
CA PHE A 139 59.97 -6.04 -12.62
C PHE A 139 60.56 -5.97 -11.20
N ALA A 140 59.73 -5.94 -10.15
CA ALA A 140 60.18 -5.89 -8.76
C ALA A 140 60.10 -7.27 -8.08
N SER A 141 60.93 -8.22 -8.51
CA SER A 141 61.47 -9.31 -7.68
C SER A 141 62.51 -10.12 -8.48
N PRO A 142 63.75 -10.29 -7.97
CA PRO A 142 64.73 -11.17 -8.60
C PRO A 142 64.24 -12.62 -8.57
N VAL A 143 64.42 -13.30 -9.69
CA VAL A 143 64.12 -14.71 -9.90
C VAL A 143 65.00 -15.54 -8.96
N SER A 144 64.41 -16.17 -7.94
CA SER A 144 65.04 -17.33 -7.31
C SER A 144 64.99 -18.53 -8.27
N PRO A 145 66.06 -19.35 -8.36
CA PRO A 145 66.14 -20.42 -9.34
C PRO A 145 65.09 -21.51 -9.09
N VAL A 146 64.60 -22.05 -10.21
CA VAL A 146 63.64 -23.17 -10.30
C VAL A 146 64.17 -24.40 -9.54
N PRO A 147 63.40 -25.03 -8.63
CA PRO A 147 63.78 -26.32 -8.09
C PRO A 147 63.48 -27.42 -9.12
N ALA A 148 64.38 -28.41 -9.19
CA ALA A 148 64.34 -29.56 -10.10
C ALA A 148 63.01 -30.34 -10.04
N PRO A 149 62.62 -31.06 -11.13
CA PRO A 149 61.38 -31.80 -11.17
C PRO A 149 61.38 -32.98 -10.19
N ALA A 150 60.36 -33.04 -9.34
CA ALA A 150 60.10 -34.16 -8.43
C ALA A 150 59.54 -35.39 -9.18
N PRO A 151 59.76 -36.62 -8.68
CA PRO A 151 59.46 -37.85 -9.41
C PRO A 151 57.95 -38.11 -9.56
N VAL A 152 57.61 -38.72 -10.69
CA VAL A 152 56.26 -39.14 -11.10
C VAL A 152 55.75 -40.24 -10.16
N GLY A 153 54.60 -40.04 -9.50
CA GLY A 153 53.93 -41.16 -8.80
C GLY A 153 52.99 -40.87 -7.62
N ALA A 154 52.50 -39.65 -7.38
CA ALA A 154 51.52 -39.41 -6.31
C ALA A 154 50.11 -39.11 -6.87
N PRO A 155 49.03 -39.71 -6.32
CA PRO A 155 47.67 -39.44 -6.78
C PRO A 155 47.29 -37.98 -6.47
N LEU A 156 46.88 -37.25 -7.51
CA LEU A 156 46.38 -35.88 -7.43
C LEU A 156 45.15 -35.80 -6.52
N ARG A 157 45.35 -35.42 -5.25
CA ARG A 157 44.26 -35.06 -4.34
C ARG A 157 43.65 -33.75 -4.86
N LYS A 158 42.42 -33.82 -5.40
CA LYS A 158 41.67 -32.64 -5.86
C LYS A 158 41.59 -31.62 -4.71
N PRO A 159 42.04 -30.37 -4.87
CA PRO A 159 41.82 -29.37 -3.84
C PRO A 159 40.31 -29.08 -3.75
N PRO A 160 39.76 -28.89 -2.54
CA PRO A 160 38.35 -28.55 -2.40
C PRO A 160 38.06 -27.23 -3.11
N MET A 161 37.02 -27.24 -3.95
CA MET A 161 36.57 -26.10 -4.74
C MET A 161 36.06 -25.00 -3.80
N ARG A 162 36.95 -24.13 -3.32
CA ARG A 162 36.56 -22.98 -2.50
C ARG A 162 35.89 -21.92 -3.39
N GLN A 163 34.56 -21.89 -3.37
CA GLN A 163 33.68 -20.86 -3.94
C GLN A 163 33.81 -19.51 -3.19
N ARG A 164 35.01 -18.95 -3.07
CA ARG A 164 35.23 -17.65 -2.43
C ARG A 164 35.31 -16.57 -3.51
N GLY A 165 34.15 -16.05 -3.94
CA GLY A 165 34.11 -14.86 -4.81
C GLY A 165 32.79 -14.63 -5.54
N ALA A 166 32.18 -15.69 -6.10
CA ALA A 166 30.91 -15.55 -6.83
C ALA A 166 29.76 -15.07 -5.92
N ALA A 167 29.63 -15.66 -4.73
CA ALA A 167 28.63 -15.27 -3.74
C ALA A 167 28.75 -13.80 -3.29
N VAL A 168 29.96 -13.22 -3.27
CA VAL A 168 30.16 -11.82 -2.85
C VAL A 168 29.71 -10.86 -3.97
N VAL A 169 29.96 -11.20 -5.23
CA VAL A 169 29.50 -10.40 -6.38
C VAL A 169 27.99 -10.53 -6.55
N GLU A 170 27.45 -11.74 -6.41
CA GLU A 170 26.00 -11.99 -6.39
C GLU A 170 25.34 -11.20 -5.26
N LEU A 171 25.88 -11.25 -4.04
CA LEU A 171 25.35 -10.47 -2.91
C LEU A 171 25.49 -8.95 -3.12
N ALA A 172 26.54 -8.47 -3.78
CA ALA A 172 26.72 -7.03 -4.03
C ALA A 172 25.73 -6.47 -5.07
N VAL A 173 25.27 -7.31 -6.01
CA VAL A 173 24.27 -6.91 -7.02
C VAL A 173 22.85 -7.21 -6.54
N VAL A 174 22.62 -8.41 -6.01
CA VAL A 174 21.30 -8.89 -5.60
C VAL A 174 20.92 -8.36 -4.21
N GLY A 175 21.89 -8.19 -3.30
CA GLY A 175 21.65 -7.72 -1.94
C GLY A 175 20.95 -6.36 -1.89
N PRO A 176 21.42 -5.31 -2.58
CA PRO A 176 20.72 -4.03 -2.63
C PRO A 176 19.30 -4.12 -3.21
N LEU A 177 19.10 -4.94 -4.25
CA LEU A 177 17.79 -5.14 -4.88
C LEU A 177 16.82 -5.86 -3.93
N LEU A 178 17.25 -6.95 -3.31
CA LEU A 178 16.45 -7.67 -2.31
C LEU A 178 16.16 -6.81 -1.08
N THR A 179 17.13 -6.03 -0.61
CA THR A 179 16.92 -5.09 0.49
C THR A 179 15.90 -4.02 0.12
N MET A 180 15.97 -3.45 -1.09
CA MET A 180 14.97 -2.48 -1.56
C MET A 180 13.58 -3.10 -1.69
N LEU A 181 13.49 -4.33 -2.19
CA LEU A 181 12.22 -5.07 -2.28
C LEU A 181 11.66 -5.37 -0.89
N GLY A 182 12.50 -5.76 0.06
CA GLY A 182 12.13 -5.99 1.45
C GLY A 182 11.63 -4.73 2.15
N LEU A 183 12.39 -3.63 2.06
CA LEU A 183 11.99 -2.32 2.60
C LEU A 183 10.70 -1.79 1.94
N GLY A 184 10.56 -1.97 0.62
CA GLY A 184 9.34 -1.64 -0.11
C GLY A 184 8.15 -2.45 0.38
N SER A 185 8.34 -3.74 0.66
CA SER A 185 7.30 -4.63 1.18
C SER A 185 6.85 -4.20 2.59
N VAL A 186 7.79 -3.87 3.48
CA VAL A 186 7.46 -3.35 4.83
C VAL A 186 6.68 -2.04 4.72
N GLN A 187 7.13 -1.11 3.87
CA GLN A 187 6.44 0.16 3.65
C GLN A 187 5.03 -0.04 3.07
N TYR A 188 4.86 -1.01 2.16
CA TYR A 188 3.55 -1.38 1.60
C TYR A 188 2.63 -1.96 2.69
N SER A 189 3.12 -2.86 3.54
CA SER A 189 2.34 -3.41 4.65
C SER A 189 1.85 -2.34 5.62
N GLN A 190 2.69 -1.34 5.92
CA GLN A 190 2.27 -0.21 6.75
C GLN A 190 1.23 0.66 6.07
N LEU A 191 1.36 0.91 4.77
CA LEU A 191 0.36 1.67 4.01
C LEU A 191 -0.96 0.91 3.91
N PHE A 192 -0.91 -0.42 3.78
CA PHE A 192 -2.08 -1.29 3.79
C PHE A 192 -2.79 -1.24 5.13
N PHE A 193 -2.06 -1.35 6.25
CA PHE A 193 -2.65 -1.18 7.58
C PHE A 193 -3.27 0.21 7.74
N ALA A 194 -2.57 1.25 7.29
CA ALA A 194 -3.09 2.61 7.33
C ALA A 194 -4.40 2.74 6.50
N LYS A 195 -4.45 2.15 5.31
CA LYS A 195 -5.65 2.14 4.47
C LYS A 195 -6.82 1.42 5.15
N ASN A 196 -6.59 0.26 5.74
CA ASN A 196 -7.65 -0.49 6.43
C ASN A 196 -8.22 0.29 7.62
N THR A 197 -7.35 0.91 8.43
CA THR A 197 -7.81 1.76 9.54
C THR A 197 -8.54 3.00 9.03
N LEU A 198 -8.13 3.59 7.90
CA LEU A 198 -8.85 4.69 7.27
C LEU A 198 -10.22 4.28 6.75
N ASP A 199 -10.37 3.08 6.19
CA ASP A 199 -11.66 2.58 5.73
C ASP A 199 -12.61 2.35 6.90
N HIS A 200 -12.10 1.77 8.00
CA HIS A 200 -12.87 1.64 9.23
C HIS A 200 -13.27 3.01 9.82
N ALA A 201 -12.34 3.95 9.90
CA ALA A 201 -12.61 5.30 10.36
C ALA A 201 -13.64 6.03 9.47
N GLY A 202 -13.54 5.83 8.15
CA GLY A 202 -14.51 6.36 7.20
C GLY A 202 -15.91 5.76 7.38
N PHE A 203 -16.00 4.47 7.68
CA PHE A 203 -17.26 3.81 8.00
C PHE A 203 -17.88 4.37 9.30
N LEU A 204 -17.09 4.52 10.37
CA LEU A 204 -17.56 5.15 11.61
C LEU A 204 -18.04 6.58 11.37
N ALA A 205 -17.31 7.34 10.57
CA ALA A 205 -17.66 8.70 10.17
C ALA A 205 -19.00 8.75 9.41
N ALA A 206 -19.17 7.88 8.39
CA ALA A 206 -20.41 7.78 7.63
C ALA A 206 -21.59 7.31 8.49
N ARG A 207 -21.36 6.35 9.41
CA ARG A 207 -22.36 5.90 10.37
C ARG A 207 -22.82 7.04 11.27
N ALA A 208 -21.88 7.76 11.89
CA ALA A 208 -22.19 8.92 12.72
C ALA A 208 -22.95 10.00 11.95
N GLY A 209 -22.58 10.24 10.68
CA GLY A 209 -23.31 11.14 9.79
C GLY A 209 -24.73 10.65 9.48
N SER A 210 -24.90 9.37 9.20
CA SER A 210 -26.20 8.79 8.81
C SER A 210 -27.27 8.94 9.91
N VAL A 211 -26.89 8.82 11.18
CA VAL A 211 -27.79 8.97 12.34
C VAL A 211 -27.77 10.38 12.93
N GLY A 212 -26.72 11.16 12.63
CA GLY A 212 -26.46 12.49 13.20
C GLY A 212 -26.86 13.64 12.29
N ASN A 213 -27.90 13.47 11.47
CA ASN A 213 -28.40 14.46 10.52
C ASN A 213 -27.36 14.98 9.51
N ALA A 214 -26.40 14.15 9.13
CA ALA A 214 -25.27 14.50 8.27
C ALA A 214 -24.39 15.66 8.80
N LYS A 215 -24.36 15.90 10.12
CA LYS A 215 -23.54 16.97 10.72
C LYS A 215 -22.04 16.68 10.60
N MET A 216 -21.28 17.57 9.97
CA MET A 216 -19.81 17.44 9.81
C MET A 216 -19.04 17.34 11.12
N THR A 217 -19.55 17.92 12.21
CA THR A 217 -18.93 17.79 13.54
C THR A 217 -18.98 16.35 14.03
N ALA A 218 -20.14 15.69 13.95
CA ALA A 218 -20.29 14.29 14.35
C ALA A 218 -19.46 13.34 13.46
N ILE A 219 -19.44 13.59 12.15
CA ILE A 219 -18.62 12.83 11.19
C ILE A 219 -17.14 13.00 11.51
N GLY A 220 -16.69 14.23 11.76
CA GLY A 220 -15.31 14.53 12.10
C GLY A 220 -14.87 13.87 13.40
N SER A 221 -15.68 13.95 14.46
CA SER A 221 -15.38 13.29 15.74
C SER A 221 -15.25 11.77 15.60
N ALA A 222 -16.23 11.12 14.95
CA ALA A 222 -16.19 9.67 14.73
C ALA A 222 -15.02 9.24 13.83
N PHE A 223 -14.64 10.07 12.86
CA PHE A 223 -13.44 9.83 12.05
C PHE A 223 -12.17 9.87 12.92
N LYS A 224 -12.03 10.87 13.79
CA LYS A 224 -10.87 10.98 14.70
C LYS A 224 -10.79 9.78 15.65
N GLU A 225 -11.93 9.34 16.20
CA GLU A 225 -12.00 8.13 17.03
C GLU A 225 -11.56 6.88 16.25
N GLY A 226 -12.00 6.73 15.00
CA GLY A 226 -11.59 5.62 14.14
C GLY A 226 -10.10 5.58 13.80
N LEU A 227 -9.37 6.70 13.97
CA LEU A 227 -7.93 6.76 13.76
C LEU A 227 -7.10 6.31 14.96
N ILE A 228 -7.71 6.12 16.13
CA ILE A 228 -7.02 5.72 17.38
C ILE A 228 -6.01 4.56 17.20
N PRO A 229 -6.31 3.48 16.44
CA PRO A 229 -5.37 2.38 16.24
C PRO A 229 -4.04 2.80 15.56
N MET A 230 -4.03 3.90 14.80
CA MET A 230 -2.78 4.43 14.21
C MET A 230 -1.88 5.15 15.23
N PHE A 231 -2.44 5.57 16.38
CA PHE A 231 -1.77 6.42 17.37
C PHE A 231 -1.48 5.69 18.69
N GLY A 232 -1.48 4.35 18.64
CA GLY A 232 -1.11 3.48 19.76
C GLY A 232 -2.27 2.66 20.32
N GLY A 233 -3.52 3.02 20.00
CA GLY A 233 -4.68 2.30 20.52
C GLY A 233 -4.84 2.41 22.04
N GLY A 234 -5.49 1.41 22.63
CA GLY A 234 -5.70 1.29 24.08
C GLY A 234 -6.77 0.25 24.36
N GLU A 235 -6.63 -0.49 25.46
CA GLU A 235 -7.65 -1.43 25.94
C GLU A 235 -8.50 -0.81 27.05
N THR A 236 -7.99 0.25 27.69
CA THR A 236 -8.68 0.97 28.75
C THR A 236 -9.21 2.34 28.27
N PRO A 237 -10.27 2.88 28.91
CA PRO A 237 -10.78 4.21 28.57
C PRO A 237 -9.73 5.33 28.67
N ALA A 238 -8.80 5.22 29.63
CA ALA A 238 -7.72 6.20 29.80
C ALA A 238 -6.72 6.16 28.63
N GLU A 239 -6.30 4.96 28.21
CA GLU A 239 -5.40 4.79 27.07
C GLU A 239 -6.05 5.26 25.76
N LEU A 240 -7.33 4.97 25.57
CA LEU A 240 -8.08 5.44 24.41
C LEU A 240 -8.19 6.97 24.38
N ALA A 241 -8.43 7.60 25.54
CA ALA A 241 -8.44 9.06 25.65
C ALA A 241 -7.06 9.67 25.32
N ASP A 242 -5.97 9.09 25.84
CA ASP A 242 -4.61 9.52 25.52
C ASP A 242 -4.27 9.35 24.04
N ALA A 243 -4.74 8.27 23.42
CA ALA A 243 -4.58 8.05 21.98
C ALA A 243 -5.38 9.06 21.15
N LEU A 244 -6.61 9.41 21.57
CA LEU A 244 -7.41 10.44 20.92
C LEU A 244 -6.73 11.81 20.98
N VAL A 245 -6.13 12.18 22.12
CA VAL A 245 -5.35 13.42 22.24
C VAL A 245 -4.16 13.44 21.27
N LYS A 246 -3.50 12.30 21.04
CA LYS A 246 -2.42 12.19 20.04
C LYS A 246 -2.96 12.35 18.62
N VAL A 247 -4.15 11.79 18.31
CA VAL A 247 -4.83 11.98 17.02
C VAL A 247 -5.10 13.46 16.80
N GLU A 248 -5.75 14.13 17.75
CA GLU A 248 -6.11 15.55 17.63
C GLU A 248 -4.88 16.43 17.42
N LYS A 249 -3.87 16.26 18.27
CA LYS A 249 -2.60 16.98 18.13
C LYS A 249 -1.95 16.76 16.76
N ALA A 250 -2.03 15.55 16.21
CA ALA A 250 -1.43 15.20 14.93
C ALA A 250 -2.22 15.71 13.72
N LEU A 251 -3.54 15.91 13.86
CA LEU A 251 -4.43 16.41 12.81
C LEU A 251 -4.53 17.93 12.79
N GLU A 252 -4.37 18.55 13.96
CA GLU A 252 -4.51 20.00 14.19
C GLU A 252 -3.15 20.69 14.36
N ASP A 253 -2.07 20.03 13.94
CA ASP A 253 -0.71 20.57 13.95
C ASP A 253 -0.62 21.82 13.04
N PRO A 254 -0.42 23.02 13.61
CA PRO A 254 -0.36 24.25 12.82
C PRO A 254 0.88 24.31 11.92
N GLU A 255 1.95 23.57 12.24
CA GLU A 255 3.14 23.50 11.40
C GLU A 255 2.95 22.57 10.19
N ARG A 256 1.99 21.65 10.28
CA ARG A 256 1.67 20.65 9.26
C ARG A 256 0.16 20.59 9.01
N PRO A 257 -0.44 21.66 8.43
CA PRO A 257 -1.88 21.72 8.20
C PRO A 257 -2.31 20.77 7.07
N ASN A 258 -3.62 20.60 6.90
CA ASN A 258 -4.22 19.83 5.81
C ASN A 258 -3.85 18.34 5.80
N ARG A 259 -3.69 17.73 6.98
CA ARG A 259 -3.42 16.29 7.10
C ARG A 259 -4.59 15.41 6.67
N TYR A 260 -5.80 15.95 6.73
CA TYR A 260 -7.00 15.26 6.27
C TYR A 260 -8.00 16.25 5.68
N ARG A 261 -8.91 15.73 4.84
CA ARG A 261 -10.06 16.45 4.30
C ARG A 261 -11.24 15.49 4.21
N ILE A 262 -12.38 15.87 4.78
CA ILE A 262 -13.65 15.13 4.67
C ILE A 262 -14.57 15.95 3.78
N GLU A 263 -15.08 15.34 2.72
CA GLU A 263 -15.97 15.96 1.76
C GLU A 263 -17.27 15.14 1.70
N MET A 264 -18.40 15.79 1.97
CA MET A 264 -19.71 15.18 1.74
C MET A 264 -20.05 15.32 0.26
N LEU A 265 -19.91 14.23 -0.50
CA LEU A 265 -20.28 14.18 -1.92
C LEU A 265 -21.78 13.96 -2.12
N ASN A 266 -22.48 13.43 -1.11
CA ASN A 266 -23.93 13.26 -1.11
C ASN A 266 -24.44 13.24 0.35
N PRO A 267 -25.61 13.83 0.67
CA PRO A 267 -26.48 14.60 -0.22
C PRO A 267 -25.80 15.85 -0.78
N THR A 268 -26.03 16.13 -2.06
CA THR A 268 -25.42 17.28 -2.75
C THR A 268 -26.15 18.58 -2.41
N LYS A 269 -25.51 19.73 -2.63
CA LYS A 269 -26.18 21.04 -2.52
C LYS A 269 -27.47 21.11 -3.35
N GLU A 270 -27.45 20.53 -4.55
CA GLU A 270 -28.60 20.48 -5.46
C GLU A 270 -29.68 19.51 -4.95
N ALA A 271 -29.30 18.42 -4.29
CA ALA A 271 -30.26 17.53 -3.64
C ALA A 271 -30.98 18.24 -2.49
N PHE A 272 -30.25 19.04 -1.69
CA PHE A 272 -30.84 19.88 -0.66
C PHE A 272 -31.78 20.92 -1.25
N GLN A 273 -31.52 21.44 -2.46
CA GLN A 273 -32.44 22.34 -3.17
C GLN A 273 -33.73 21.63 -3.59
N ASP A 274 -33.61 20.49 -4.26
CA ASP A 274 -34.74 19.78 -4.87
C ASP A 274 -35.67 19.12 -3.83
N PHE A 275 -35.09 18.57 -2.76
CA PHE A 275 -35.78 17.74 -1.78
C PHE A 275 -35.94 18.40 -0.42
N ASN A 276 -35.81 19.72 -0.38
CA ASN A 276 -36.00 20.50 0.82
C ASN A 276 -37.41 20.33 1.43
N ASP A 277 -37.50 20.14 2.74
CA ASP A 277 -38.75 20.13 3.50
C ASP A 277 -38.82 21.35 4.45
N PRO A 278 -39.51 22.43 4.06
CA PRO A 278 -39.63 23.64 4.88
C PRO A 278 -40.37 23.43 6.20
N ALA A 279 -41.33 22.51 6.25
CA ALA A 279 -42.07 22.22 7.48
C ALA A 279 -41.14 21.54 8.50
N LEU A 280 -40.30 20.63 8.03
CA LEU A 280 -39.30 19.97 8.84
C LEU A 280 -38.17 20.91 9.26
N GLN A 281 -37.77 21.88 8.42
CA GLN A 281 -36.83 22.94 8.83
C GLN A 281 -37.33 23.71 10.05
N ALA A 282 -38.60 24.13 10.01
CA ALA A 282 -39.22 24.87 11.11
C ALA A 282 -39.30 24.01 12.38
N LEU A 283 -39.65 22.73 12.25
CA LEU A 283 -39.72 21.79 13.36
C LEU A 283 -38.36 21.55 14.01
N LEU A 284 -37.32 21.36 13.20
CA LEU A 284 -35.95 21.07 13.66
C LEU A 284 -35.15 22.32 14.03
N LYS A 285 -35.71 23.53 13.83
CA LYS A 285 -35.05 24.82 14.11
C LYS A 285 -33.67 24.91 13.44
N THR A 286 -33.57 24.56 12.17
CA THR A 286 -32.29 24.43 11.44
C THR A 286 -31.59 25.74 11.10
N GLN A 287 -32.06 26.87 11.62
CA GLN A 287 -31.49 28.21 11.36
C GLN A 287 -31.42 28.53 9.85
N GLY A 288 -32.41 28.09 9.08
CA GLY A 288 -32.50 28.31 7.64
C GLY A 288 -31.76 27.29 6.77
N LYS A 289 -31.08 26.31 7.38
CA LYS A 289 -30.45 25.21 6.64
C LYS A 289 -31.51 24.26 6.07
N ARG A 290 -31.34 23.87 4.81
CA ARG A 290 -32.25 22.95 4.11
C ARG A 290 -32.21 21.56 4.72
N VAL A 291 -33.32 20.84 4.62
CA VAL A 291 -33.48 19.51 5.22
C VAL A 291 -34.09 18.55 4.22
N ILE A 292 -33.48 17.37 4.10
CA ILE A 292 -34.01 16.24 3.34
C ILE A 292 -34.56 15.23 4.35
N SER A 293 -35.87 14.99 4.30
CA SER A 293 -36.54 14.08 5.23
C SER A 293 -36.32 12.60 4.92
N ASN A 294 -35.79 11.84 5.88
CA ASN A 294 -35.63 10.39 5.74
C ASN A 294 -36.92 9.59 6.01
N ARG A 295 -38.05 10.26 6.27
CA ARG A 295 -39.30 9.60 6.68
C ARG A 295 -40.03 8.96 5.52
N SER A 296 -40.57 7.78 5.75
CA SER A 296 -41.42 7.05 4.79
C SER A 296 -40.77 6.91 3.40
N LEU A 297 -39.44 6.74 3.35
CA LEU A 297 -38.67 6.77 2.12
C LEU A 297 -39.17 5.75 1.07
N GLY A 298 -39.63 4.58 1.52
CA GLY A 298 -40.22 3.55 0.66
C GLY A 298 -41.59 3.91 0.05
N LEU A 299 -42.29 4.92 0.60
CA LEU A 299 -43.55 5.43 0.05
C LEU A 299 -43.36 6.66 -0.84
N LYS A 300 -42.16 7.26 -0.84
CA LYS A 300 -41.87 8.43 -1.67
C LYS A 300 -41.73 7.99 -3.12
N GLN A 301 -42.42 8.70 -4.01
CA GLN A 301 -42.32 8.46 -5.44
C GLN A 301 -40.88 8.63 -5.92
N ASN A 302 -40.45 7.75 -6.82
CA ASN A 302 -39.13 7.80 -7.45
C ASN A 302 -39.08 8.90 -8.53
N LYS A 303 -39.31 10.16 -8.12
CA LYS A 303 -39.27 11.33 -8.99
C LYS A 303 -37.87 11.94 -8.94
N MET A 304 -37.29 12.17 -10.11
CA MET A 304 -35.99 12.82 -10.24
C MET A 304 -36.09 14.31 -9.92
N GLY A 305 -35.15 14.79 -9.11
CA GLY A 305 -34.96 16.20 -8.80
C GLY A 305 -34.48 16.96 -10.04
N PRO A 306 -35.06 18.13 -10.36
CA PRO A 306 -34.75 18.86 -11.59
C PRO A 306 -33.33 19.44 -11.64
N THR A 307 -32.72 19.70 -10.48
CA THR A 307 -31.38 20.31 -10.39
C THR A 307 -30.30 19.25 -10.12
N SER A 308 -30.60 18.34 -9.19
CA SER A 308 -29.70 17.28 -8.72
C SER A 308 -29.59 16.11 -9.70
N GLY A 309 -30.65 15.84 -10.49
CA GLY A 309 -30.74 14.61 -11.27
C GLY A 309 -30.71 13.36 -10.40
N GLN A 310 -31.11 13.45 -9.12
CA GLN A 310 -31.17 12.36 -8.16
C GLN A 310 -32.62 12.03 -7.81
N SER A 311 -32.90 10.79 -7.40
CA SER A 311 -34.17 10.47 -6.74
C SER A 311 -34.17 10.87 -5.26
N TRP A 312 -35.34 10.84 -4.62
CA TRP A 312 -35.46 11.00 -3.16
C TRP A 312 -34.61 9.97 -2.39
N GLN A 313 -34.54 8.74 -2.91
CA GLN A 313 -33.77 7.63 -2.35
C GLN A 313 -32.26 7.87 -2.52
N ASP A 314 -31.83 8.32 -3.69
CA ASP A 314 -30.42 8.66 -3.96
C ASP A 314 -29.97 9.84 -3.08
N ALA A 315 -30.82 10.86 -2.94
CA ALA A 315 -30.58 12.00 -2.07
C ALA A 315 -30.53 11.64 -0.57
N ASN A 316 -31.00 10.46 -0.17
CA ASN A 316 -30.88 9.92 1.20
C ASN A 316 -29.71 8.94 1.37
N LEU A 317 -28.72 8.98 0.48
CA LEU A 317 -27.44 8.31 0.69
C LEU A 317 -26.41 9.31 1.22
N ILE A 318 -25.74 9.00 2.32
CA ILE A 318 -24.54 9.74 2.69
C ILE A 318 -23.35 9.16 1.92
N LYS A 319 -22.68 9.98 1.13
CA LYS A 319 -21.45 9.62 0.43
C LYS A 319 -20.33 10.55 0.86
N LEU A 320 -19.32 10.01 1.50
CA LEU A 320 -18.15 10.76 1.95
C LEU A 320 -16.95 10.41 1.08
N ARG A 321 -16.15 11.42 0.73
CA ARG A 321 -14.78 11.28 0.26
C ARG A 321 -13.86 11.79 1.34
N ILE A 322 -13.01 10.92 1.85
CA ILE A 322 -12.05 11.26 2.90
C ILE A 322 -10.66 11.10 2.31
N THR A 323 -9.88 12.17 2.35
CA THR A 323 -8.47 12.18 1.94
C THR A 323 -7.61 12.34 3.18
N TYR A 324 -6.62 11.47 3.38
CA TYR A 324 -5.73 11.49 4.53
C TYR A 324 -4.26 11.35 4.10
N GLY A 325 -3.39 12.17 4.68
CA GLY A 325 -1.95 12.14 4.45
C GLY A 325 -1.23 11.13 5.36
N VAL A 326 -0.92 9.95 4.82
CA VAL A 326 -0.14 8.92 5.55
C VAL A 326 1.34 9.28 5.50
N GLU A 327 2.00 9.24 6.66
CA GLU A 327 3.44 9.47 6.77
C GLU A 327 4.22 8.16 6.52
N PRO A 328 5.08 8.10 5.49
CA PRO A 328 5.87 6.89 5.23
C PRO A 328 6.92 6.68 6.32
N ALA A 329 6.98 5.48 6.92
CA ALA A 329 7.93 5.20 7.99
C ALA A 329 9.35 4.87 7.50
N VAL A 330 9.51 4.40 6.25
CA VAL A 330 10.81 3.97 5.71
C VAL A 330 11.47 5.11 4.91
N PRO A 331 12.58 5.73 5.37
CA PRO A 331 13.11 6.96 4.77
C PRO A 331 13.55 6.83 3.30
N ILE A 332 14.19 5.72 2.93
CA ILE A 332 14.68 5.48 1.56
C ILE A 332 13.49 5.38 0.60
N VAL A 333 12.46 4.64 0.99
CA VAL A 333 11.25 4.44 0.19
C VAL A 333 10.41 5.72 0.14
N SER A 334 10.33 6.44 1.26
CA SER A 334 9.68 7.76 1.36
C SER A 334 10.22 8.75 0.34
N SER A 335 11.54 8.82 0.16
CA SER A 335 12.18 9.72 -0.82
C SER A 335 11.76 9.41 -2.26
N ILE A 336 11.62 8.12 -2.59
CA ILE A 336 11.18 7.67 -3.92
C ILE A 336 9.71 8.03 -4.14
N TYR A 337 8.83 7.75 -3.16
CA TYR A 337 7.42 8.12 -3.25
C TYR A 337 7.23 9.62 -3.40
N LYS A 338 7.95 10.44 -2.63
CA LYS A 338 7.88 11.90 -2.76
C LYS A 338 8.25 12.36 -4.16
N ALA A 339 9.34 11.85 -4.73
CA ALA A 339 9.75 12.20 -6.09
C ALA A 339 8.69 11.79 -7.13
N TYR A 340 8.17 10.56 -7.01
CA TYR A 340 7.15 10.04 -7.92
C TYR A 340 5.81 10.78 -7.82
N LEU A 341 5.32 11.02 -6.59
CA LEU A 341 4.07 11.72 -6.35
C LEU A 341 4.14 13.17 -6.80
N LYS A 342 5.26 13.87 -6.56
CA LYS A 342 5.49 15.22 -7.10
C LYS A 342 5.51 15.25 -8.63
N TRP A 343 6.07 14.22 -9.25
CA TRP A 343 6.09 14.11 -10.71
C TRP A 343 4.69 13.87 -11.30
N GLN A 344 3.81 13.16 -10.59
CA GLN A 344 2.42 12.94 -11.01
C GLN A 344 1.47 14.07 -10.64
N ASP A 345 1.87 14.93 -9.71
CA ASP A 345 1.02 16.01 -9.23
C ASP A 345 0.87 17.09 -10.29
N THR A 346 -0.36 17.31 -10.74
CA THR A 346 -0.72 18.31 -11.74
C THR A 346 -1.05 19.66 -11.12
N GLY A 347 -1.10 19.75 -9.77
CA GLY A 347 -1.44 20.97 -9.04
C GLY A 347 -2.93 21.33 -9.05
N GLY A 348 -3.80 20.45 -9.57
CA GLY A 348 -5.25 20.69 -9.65
C GLY A 348 -5.99 20.63 -8.31
N ASP A 349 -5.38 20.03 -7.27
CA ASP A 349 -5.93 19.95 -5.91
C ASP A 349 -4.89 20.47 -4.91
N ALA A 350 -5.15 21.66 -4.36
CA ALA A 350 -4.24 22.34 -3.45
C ALA A 350 -3.95 21.54 -2.17
N VAL A 351 -4.93 20.79 -1.66
CA VAL A 351 -4.78 19.97 -0.45
C VAL A 351 -3.90 18.76 -0.73
N ARG A 352 -4.15 18.07 -1.84
CA ARG A 352 -3.29 16.96 -2.28
C ARG A 352 -1.85 17.43 -2.52
N THR A 353 -1.69 18.58 -3.18
CA THR A 353 -0.38 19.21 -3.44
C THR A 353 0.33 19.52 -2.11
N ALA A 354 -0.39 20.08 -1.13
CA ALA A 354 0.13 20.37 0.20
C ALA A 354 0.59 19.09 0.92
N MET A 355 -0.20 18.02 0.90
CA MET A 355 0.16 16.73 1.51
C MET A 355 1.46 16.17 0.91
N ILE A 356 1.56 16.16 -0.43
CA ILE A 356 2.75 15.67 -1.15
C ILE A 356 3.98 16.53 -0.81
N ASN A 357 3.83 17.85 -0.72
CA ASN A 357 4.93 18.76 -0.36
C ASN A 357 5.40 18.56 1.08
N GLN A 358 4.50 18.25 2.01
CA GLN A 358 4.82 17.86 3.38
C GLN A 358 5.38 16.43 3.49
N GLY A 359 5.41 15.70 2.39
CA GLY A 359 5.99 14.36 2.31
C GLY A 359 5.06 13.23 2.73
N TRP A 360 3.76 13.49 2.75
CA TRP A 360 2.73 12.49 2.99
C TRP A 360 2.27 11.83 1.69
N VAL A 361 1.83 10.58 1.82
CA VAL A 361 1.14 9.85 0.75
C VAL A 361 -0.35 10.10 0.91
N PRO A 362 -1.00 10.81 -0.03
CA PRO A 362 -2.44 11.04 0.03
C PRO A 362 -3.19 9.74 -0.25
N VAL A 363 -3.95 9.28 0.73
CA VAL A 363 -4.79 8.09 0.65
C VAL A 363 -6.25 8.54 0.66
N VAL A 364 -7.03 8.07 -0.32
CA VAL A 364 -8.45 8.42 -0.46
C VAL A 364 -9.30 7.21 -0.13
N THR A 365 -10.32 7.41 0.70
CA THR A 365 -11.39 6.44 0.92
C THR A 365 -12.75 7.06 0.58
N HIS A 366 -13.64 6.25 0.03
CA HIS A 366 -15.01 6.62 -0.26
C HIS A 366 -15.92 5.70 0.51
N VAL A 367 -16.89 6.28 1.21
CA VAL A 367 -17.86 5.51 1.99
C VAL A 367 -19.25 5.99 1.61
N THR A 368 -20.14 5.04 1.33
CA THR A 368 -21.54 5.31 1.02
C THR A 368 -22.41 4.52 1.98
N MET A 369 -23.39 5.17 2.62
CA MET A 369 -24.35 4.53 3.51
C MET A 369 -25.73 5.15 3.31
N GLN A 370 -26.79 4.42 3.67
CA GLN A 370 -28.12 5.01 3.73
C GLN A 370 -28.25 5.90 4.96
N MET A 371 -28.89 7.07 4.80
CA MET A 371 -29.26 7.92 5.91
C MET A 371 -30.26 7.20 6.82
N GLN A 372 -30.10 7.37 8.12
CA GLN A 372 -30.98 6.85 9.17
C GLN A 372 -31.68 8.00 9.94
N SER A 373 -31.43 9.24 9.52
CA SER A 373 -31.97 10.47 10.11
C SER A 373 -32.21 11.48 8.99
N ASP A 374 -33.04 12.48 9.24
CA ASP A 374 -33.24 13.59 8.31
C ASP A 374 -31.90 14.31 8.06
N ALA A 375 -31.48 14.51 6.81
CA ALA A 375 -30.21 15.17 6.51
C ALA A 375 -30.38 16.69 6.64
N ILE A 376 -29.49 17.35 7.37
CA ILE A 376 -29.43 18.82 7.46
C ILE A 376 -28.25 19.29 6.63
N GLU A 377 -28.47 20.31 5.80
CA GLU A 377 -27.42 20.86 4.93
C GLU A 377 -26.20 21.34 5.74
N PRO A 378 -24.98 20.88 5.42
CA PRO A 378 -23.76 21.36 6.08
C PRO A 378 -23.43 22.80 5.65
N ASP A 379 -22.54 23.49 6.38
CA ASP A 379 -22.15 24.88 6.07
C ASP A 379 -21.45 25.02 4.72
N ASN A 380 -20.68 24.00 4.32
CA ASN A 380 -19.95 23.95 3.06
C ASN A 380 -20.38 22.72 2.24
N PRO A 381 -21.60 22.70 1.69
CA PRO A 381 -22.10 21.57 0.91
C PRO A 381 -21.35 21.48 -0.42
N VAL A 382 -21.01 20.27 -0.84
CA VAL A 382 -20.39 20.04 -2.15
C VAL A 382 -21.49 19.86 -3.19
N SER A 383 -21.33 20.51 -4.34
CA SER A 383 -22.23 20.32 -5.47
C SER A 383 -21.93 19.02 -6.20
N SER A 384 -22.94 18.42 -6.82
CA SER A 384 -22.77 17.27 -7.72
C SER A 384 -21.82 17.64 -8.86
N PRO A 385 -20.86 16.78 -9.26
CA PRO A 385 -20.23 16.93 -10.55
C PRO A 385 -21.30 16.73 -11.63
N GLY A 386 -21.77 17.84 -12.20
CA GLY A 386 -22.79 17.80 -13.24
C GLY A 386 -22.32 17.00 -14.46
N PRO A 387 -23.24 16.51 -15.30
CA PRO A 387 -22.89 15.92 -16.60
C PRO A 387 -22.17 16.98 -17.45
N GLY A 388 -20.85 16.90 -17.57
CA GLY A 388 -20.05 17.79 -18.42
C GLY A 388 -18.76 18.36 -17.82
N ASN A 389 -18.43 18.12 -16.54
CA ASN A 389 -17.24 18.73 -15.92
C ASN A 389 -16.02 17.79 -15.70
N ASN A 390 -16.01 16.60 -16.31
CA ASN A 390 -14.90 15.64 -16.24
C ASN A 390 -14.38 15.33 -14.81
N GLY A 391 -15.22 15.46 -13.79
CA GLY A 391 -14.88 15.07 -12.41
C GLY A 391 -14.01 16.07 -11.65
N ASN A 392 -13.91 17.34 -12.07
CA ASN A 392 -13.18 18.36 -11.31
C ASN A 392 -14.15 19.22 -10.46
N PRO A 393 -13.94 19.35 -9.12
CA PRO A 393 -14.72 20.27 -8.30
C PRO A 393 -14.36 21.71 -8.66
N SER A 394 -15.35 22.56 -8.94
CA SER A 394 -15.16 24.02 -9.01
C SER A 394 -15.87 24.69 -7.84
N ASP A 395 -15.15 25.60 -7.19
CA ASP A 395 -15.64 26.54 -6.19
C ASP A 395 -16.79 27.40 -6.77
N PRO A 396 -18.00 27.38 -6.20
CA PRO A 396 -19.14 28.11 -6.74
C PRO A 396 -19.13 29.61 -6.41
N GLY A 397 -18.12 30.13 -5.70
CA GLY A 397 -18.07 31.53 -5.28
C GLY A 397 -19.06 31.85 -4.15
N ASP A 398 -18.81 32.99 -3.49
CA ASP A 398 -19.59 33.43 -2.33
C ASP A 398 -21.08 33.72 -2.69
N PRO A 399 -22.03 33.41 -1.79
CA PRO A 399 -23.44 33.67 -2.02
C PRO A 399 -23.74 35.17 -2.16
N PRO A 400 -24.82 35.58 -2.87
CA PRO A 400 -25.21 36.97 -2.96
C PRO A 400 -25.56 37.51 -1.57
N VAL A 401 -24.97 38.65 -1.19
CA VAL A 401 -25.37 39.42 -0.02
C VAL A 401 -26.78 39.96 -0.27
N THR A 402 -27.79 39.38 0.37
CA THR A 402 -29.14 39.98 0.42
C THR A 402 -29.16 41.06 1.49
N THR A 403 -29.37 42.31 1.08
CA THR A 403 -29.35 43.52 1.93
C THR A 403 -30.68 43.85 2.60
N ASP A 404 -31.64 42.93 2.69
CA ASP A 404 -32.95 43.25 3.27
C ASP A 404 -33.05 42.78 4.73
N PRO A 405 -33.32 43.70 5.69
CA PRO A 405 -33.50 43.34 7.09
C PRO A 405 -34.88 42.67 7.31
N PRO A 406 -34.99 41.71 8.24
CA PRO A 406 -36.26 41.09 8.58
C PRO A 406 -37.22 42.11 9.22
N PRO A 407 -38.54 42.00 8.98
CA PRO A 407 -39.52 42.86 9.63
C PRO A 407 -39.62 42.49 11.12
N ASN A 408 -39.50 43.53 11.95
CA ASN A 408 -39.65 43.47 13.40
C ASN A 408 -41.06 43.01 13.78
N GLY A 409 -41.13 41.98 14.60
CA GLY A 409 -42.36 41.48 15.21
C GLY A 409 -42.07 40.98 16.61
N ASP A 410 -41.83 41.94 17.52
CA ASP A 410 -41.80 41.68 18.95
C ASP A 410 -43.20 41.29 19.44
N CYS A 411 -43.33 40.17 20.12
CA CYS A 411 -44.19 40.07 21.29
C CYS A 411 -43.59 39.09 22.30
N MET A 412 -43.40 39.65 23.49
CA MET A 412 -42.65 39.17 24.64
C MET A 412 -43.51 38.35 25.62
N LEU A 413 -42.80 37.57 26.44
CA LEU A 413 -43.11 37.11 27.81
C LEU A 413 -43.91 35.81 28.02
N GLY A 414 -43.23 34.89 28.71
CA GLY A 414 -43.80 33.73 29.37
C GLY A 414 -42.73 32.75 29.84
N GLY A 415 -41.82 33.19 30.72
CA GLY A 415 -40.76 32.35 31.26
C GLY A 415 -41.28 31.29 32.23
N CYS A 416 -40.58 30.15 32.27
CA CYS A 416 -40.35 29.35 33.47
C CYS A 416 -38.99 28.66 33.30
N THR A 417 -38.02 29.08 34.11
CA THR A 417 -36.84 28.30 34.47
C THR A 417 -37.28 27.00 35.12
N THR A 418 -36.84 25.87 34.56
CA THR A 418 -36.66 24.64 35.35
C THR A 418 -35.25 24.12 35.10
N THR A 419 -34.63 23.74 36.21
CA THR A 419 -33.37 23.03 36.39
C THR A 419 -33.16 21.87 35.41
N PRO A 420 -31.91 21.47 35.14
CA PRO A 420 -31.59 20.47 34.12
C PRO A 420 -32.21 19.12 34.50
N PRO A 421 -32.99 18.47 33.61
CA PRO A 421 -33.24 17.06 33.77
C PRO A 421 -32.02 16.28 33.28
N SER A 422 -31.45 15.56 34.24
CA SER A 422 -30.63 14.37 34.09
C SER A 422 -30.99 13.48 32.90
N THR A 423 -29.95 12.98 32.24
CA THR A 423 -29.88 11.76 31.41
C THR A 423 -30.85 11.68 30.22
N PRO A 424 -30.36 11.81 28.97
CA PRO A 424 -31.20 11.56 27.80
C PRO A 424 -31.70 10.11 27.82
N GLY A 425 -33.02 9.96 27.76
CA GLY A 425 -33.65 8.68 27.44
C GLY A 425 -33.11 8.21 26.10
N THR A 426 -32.37 7.11 26.11
CA THR A 426 -32.07 6.33 24.92
C THR A 426 -33.39 5.93 24.27
N CYS A 427 -33.71 6.51 23.11
CA CYS A 427 -34.59 5.87 22.16
C CYS A 427 -33.91 4.56 21.79
N PRO A 428 -34.52 3.40 22.05
CA PRO A 428 -33.81 2.15 21.83
C PRO A 428 -33.73 1.93 20.32
N ILE A 429 -32.50 1.81 19.82
CA ILE A 429 -32.18 1.51 18.42
C ILE A 429 -32.22 -0.01 18.26
N PRO A 430 -32.76 -0.57 17.17
CA PRO A 430 -32.66 -1.99 16.93
C PRO A 430 -31.22 -2.43 16.76
N ILE A 431 -30.82 -3.51 17.44
CA ILE A 431 -29.48 -4.08 17.29
C ILE A 431 -29.55 -5.08 16.15
N ALA A 432 -28.91 -4.79 15.03
CA ALA A 432 -28.72 -5.72 13.92
C ALA A 432 -27.26 -6.19 13.88
N ALA A 433 -27.05 -7.51 13.80
CA ALA A 433 -25.73 -8.12 13.66
C ALA A 433 -25.76 -9.14 12.51
N GLU A 434 -24.78 -9.07 11.62
CA GLU A 434 -24.57 -10.07 10.58
C GLU A 434 -23.33 -10.90 10.94
N LEU A 435 -23.50 -12.21 11.00
CA LEU A 435 -22.50 -13.16 11.46
C LEU A 435 -22.24 -14.18 10.34
N SER A 436 -20.96 -14.43 10.04
CA SER A 436 -20.59 -15.43 9.04
C SER A 436 -20.99 -16.84 9.51
N ALA A 437 -21.67 -17.60 8.65
CA ALA A 437 -22.05 -18.97 8.98
C ALA A 437 -20.83 -19.90 9.10
N ASP A 438 -19.73 -19.61 8.40
CA ASP A 438 -18.48 -20.37 8.50
C ASP A 438 -17.76 -20.16 9.85
N MET A 439 -18.01 -18.99 10.46
CA MET A 439 -17.54 -18.72 11.82
C MET A 439 -18.47 -19.35 12.85
N LEU A 440 -19.80 -19.26 12.62
CA LEU A 440 -20.80 -19.77 13.54
C LEU A 440 -20.84 -21.31 13.58
N PHE A 441 -20.61 -21.99 12.46
CA PHE A 441 -20.82 -23.42 12.30
C PHE A 441 -19.61 -24.10 11.66
N GLY A 442 -19.36 -25.35 12.06
CA GLY A 442 -18.46 -26.21 11.28
C GLY A 442 -19.04 -26.55 9.90
N PHE A 443 -18.19 -27.02 8.99
CA PHE A 443 -18.61 -27.46 7.66
C PHE A 443 -19.72 -28.52 7.77
N ASP A 444 -20.87 -28.26 7.15
CA ASP A 444 -22.11 -29.07 7.17
C ASP A 444 -22.65 -29.38 8.58
N GLN A 445 -22.37 -28.52 9.55
CA GLN A 445 -22.87 -28.64 10.92
C GLN A 445 -23.90 -27.55 11.24
N THR A 446 -24.79 -27.85 12.18
CA THR A 446 -25.71 -26.91 12.81
C THR A 446 -25.31 -26.59 14.26
N ALA A 447 -24.30 -27.27 14.79
CA ALA A 447 -23.75 -27.00 16.11
C ALA A 447 -22.84 -25.76 16.08
N LEU A 448 -23.07 -24.85 17.03
CA LEU A 448 -22.27 -23.63 17.15
C LEU A 448 -20.83 -23.93 17.60
N THR A 449 -19.86 -23.36 16.89
CA THR A 449 -18.43 -23.42 17.23
C THR A 449 -18.12 -22.60 18.49
N SER A 450 -16.91 -22.75 19.05
CA SER A 450 -16.44 -21.89 20.16
C SER A 450 -16.42 -20.41 19.78
N ASP A 451 -15.99 -20.12 18.55
CA ASP A 451 -15.80 -18.75 18.06
C ASP A 451 -17.15 -18.11 17.76
N GLY A 452 -18.08 -18.89 17.19
CA GLY A 452 -19.46 -18.47 17.00
C GLY A 452 -20.17 -18.17 18.32
N LYS A 453 -19.97 -19.02 19.33
CA LYS A 453 -20.47 -18.78 20.69
C LYS A 453 -19.90 -17.51 21.30
N ALA A 454 -18.61 -17.24 21.13
CA ALA A 454 -17.98 -16.01 21.61
C ALA A 454 -18.54 -14.75 20.92
N ALA A 455 -18.78 -14.80 19.61
CA ALA A 455 -19.40 -13.69 18.87
C ALA A 455 -20.85 -13.44 19.33
N LEU A 456 -21.62 -14.50 19.58
CA LEU A 456 -22.98 -14.39 20.13
C LEU A 456 -22.96 -13.89 21.59
N ASP A 457 -21.98 -14.29 22.39
CA ASP A 457 -21.79 -13.79 23.76
C ASP A 457 -21.48 -12.28 23.76
N GLN A 458 -20.70 -11.78 22.80
CA GLN A 458 -20.48 -10.34 22.62
C GLN A 458 -21.77 -9.61 22.25
N LEU A 459 -22.60 -10.20 21.38
CA LEU A 459 -23.92 -9.64 21.05
C LEU A 459 -24.80 -9.55 22.30
N ILE A 460 -24.84 -10.61 23.12
CA ILE A 460 -25.59 -10.61 24.39
C ILE A 460 -25.05 -9.55 25.35
N GLN A 461 -23.73 -9.41 25.49
CA GLN A 461 -23.13 -8.35 26.32
C GLN A 461 -23.56 -6.96 25.85
N SER A 462 -23.62 -6.73 24.52
CA SER A 462 -24.06 -5.45 23.97
C SER A 462 -25.52 -5.09 24.30
N THR A 463 -26.35 -6.09 24.67
CA THR A 463 -27.73 -5.84 25.12
C THR A 463 -27.81 -5.21 26.50
N ASN A 464 -26.74 -5.27 27.31
CA ASN A 464 -26.70 -4.79 28.70
C ASN A 464 -27.88 -5.27 29.57
N GLY A 465 -28.39 -6.48 29.30
CA GLY A 465 -29.51 -7.07 30.03
C GLY A 465 -30.86 -6.40 29.79
N LYS A 466 -30.99 -5.55 28.75
CA LYS A 466 -32.27 -4.93 28.35
C LYS A 466 -33.22 -5.97 27.76
N GLU A 467 -34.51 -5.75 27.94
CA GLU A 467 -35.57 -6.53 27.30
C GLU A 467 -35.92 -5.94 25.93
N TYR A 468 -36.13 -6.82 24.95
CA TYR A 468 -36.48 -6.46 23.57
C TYR A 468 -37.89 -6.92 23.23
N GLY A 469 -38.56 -6.20 22.32
CA GLY A 469 -39.90 -6.55 21.87
C GLY A 469 -39.89 -7.71 20.87
N LYS A 470 -38.90 -7.77 19.98
CA LYS A 470 -38.82 -8.83 18.96
C LYS A 470 -37.38 -9.22 18.65
N LEU A 471 -37.13 -10.52 18.50
CA LEU A 471 -35.91 -11.09 17.94
C LEU A 471 -36.23 -11.70 16.57
N THR A 472 -35.58 -11.24 15.52
CA THR A 472 -35.62 -11.88 14.20
C THR A 472 -34.27 -12.52 13.91
N VAL A 473 -34.25 -13.82 13.61
CA VAL A 473 -33.03 -14.52 13.19
C VAL A 473 -33.24 -15.06 11.79
N THR A 474 -32.44 -14.58 10.82
CA THR A 474 -32.52 -15.03 9.42
C THR A 474 -31.25 -15.76 9.02
N GLY A 475 -31.38 -17.00 8.57
CA GLY A 475 -30.27 -17.77 8.01
C GLY A 475 -30.21 -17.67 6.49
N TYR A 476 -29.00 -17.65 5.94
CA TYR A 476 -28.72 -17.66 4.51
C TYR A 476 -27.68 -18.72 4.15
N THR A 477 -27.73 -19.23 2.92
CA THR A 477 -26.76 -20.14 2.32
C THR A 477 -26.16 -19.53 1.06
N ASP A 478 -25.12 -20.18 0.53
CA ASP A 478 -24.72 -19.97 -0.86
C ASP A 478 -25.66 -20.75 -1.80
N PRO A 479 -25.62 -20.50 -3.12
CA PRO A 479 -26.45 -21.24 -4.08
C PRO A 479 -25.95 -22.66 -4.38
N ILE A 480 -24.96 -23.17 -3.62
CA ILE A 480 -24.45 -24.53 -3.85
C ILE A 480 -25.38 -25.53 -3.16
N GLY A 481 -26.30 -26.11 -3.92
CA GLY A 481 -27.21 -27.15 -3.43
C GLY A 481 -28.56 -27.09 -4.13
N THR A 482 -29.54 -27.82 -3.59
CA THR A 482 -30.94 -27.64 -3.98
C THR A 482 -31.58 -26.58 -3.10
N GLU A 483 -32.45 -25.75 -3.66
CA GLU A 483 -33.18 -24.70 -2.94
C GLU A 483 -33.87 -25.22 -1.66
N GLU A 484 -34.57 -26.36 -1.73
CA GLU A 484 -35.24 -26.97 -0.58
C GLU A 484 -34.27 -27.30 0.56
N TYR A 485 -33.09 -27.84 0.22
CA TYR A 485 -32.03 -28.14 1.19
C TYR A 485 -31.48 -26.86 1.83
N ASN A 486 -31.26 -25.83 1.02
CA ASN A 486 -30.73 -24.54 1.44
C ASN A 486 -31.71 -23.81 2.39
N LEU A 487 -33.01 -23.84 2.09
CA LEU A 487 -34.07 -23.30 2.94
C LEU A 487 -34.16 -24.01 4.30
N ASP A 488 -34.04 -25.34 4.31
CA ASP A 488 -34.07 -26.12 5.55
C ASP A 488 -32.79 -25.92 6.39
N LEU A 489 -31.61 -25.95 5.75
CA LEU A 489 -30.33 -25.74 6.44
C LEU A 489 -30.23 -24.34 7.05
N SER A 490 -30.62 -23.30 6.31
CA SER A 490 -30.63 -21.93 6.82
C SER A 490 -31.56 -21.76 8.01
N ARG A 491 -32.75 -22.36 7.97
CA ARG A 491 -33.70 -22.36 9.09
C ARG A 491 -33.12 -23.02 10.33
N ARG A 492 -32.56 -24.23 10.21
CA ARG A 492 -31.94 -24.96 11.33
C ARG A 492 -30.77 -24.19 11.95
N ARG A 493 -29.99 -23.48 11.15
CA ARG A 493 -28.91 -22.60 11.63
C ARG A 493 -29.44 -21.39 12.40
N ALA A 494 -30.50 -20.76 11.90
CA ALA A 494 -31.15 -19.66 12.60
C ALA A 494 -31.76 -20.12 13.95
N GLU A 495 -32.36 -21.31 14.00
CA GLU A 495 -32.86 -21.94 15.23
C GLU A 495 -31.75 -22.16 16.26
N ALA A 496 -30.58 -22.67 15.83
CA ALA A 496 -29.44 -22.89 16.73
C ALA A 496 -28.92 -21.58 17.34
N VAL A 497 -28.89 -20.49 16.56
CA VAL A 497 -28.50 -19.16 17.05
C VAL A 497 -29.54 -18.63 18.04
N ARG A 498 -30.83 -18.73 17.72
CA ARG A 498 -31.93 -18.38 18.64
C ARG A 498 -31.78 -19.11 19.97
N ASP A 499 -31.65 -20.43 19.93
CA ASP A 499 -31.61 -21.28 21.14
C ASP A 499 -30.44 -20.89 22.02
N TYR A 500 -29.29 -20.59 21.42
CA TYR A 500 -28.13 -20.12 22.15
C TYR A 500 -28.37 -18.76 22.80
N LEU A 501 -28.88 -17.78 22.06
CA LEU A 501 -29.15 -16.43 22.57
C LEU A 501 -30.13 -16.46 23.76
N ILE A 502 -31.22 -17.22 23.63
CA ILE A 502 -32.21 -17.40 24.71
C ILE A 502 -31.56 -18.12 25.92
N SER A 503 -30.77 -19.18 25.69
CA SER A 503 -30.11 -19.93 26.76
C SER A 503 -29.14 -19.08 27.60
N LYS A 504 -28.61 -18.01 27.01
CA LYS A 504 -27.70 -17.06 27.66
C LYS A 504 -28.40 -15.88 28.33
N GLY A 505 -29.72 -15.88 28.36
CA GLY A 505 -30.51 -14.90 29.12
C GLY A 505 -30.97 -13.69 28.32
N LEU A 506 -30.96 -13.75 26.98
CA LEU A 506 -31.64 -12.75 26.16
C LEU A 506 -33.15 -12.79 26.45
N LYS A 507 -33.70 -11.67 26.90
CA LYS A 507 -35.13 -11.51 27.19
C LYS A 507 -35.83 -10.80 26.04
N VAL A 508 -36.69 -11.53 25.34
CA VAL A 508 -37.42 -11.08 24.16
C VAL A 508 -38.89 -11.50 24.28
N ASP A 509 -39.82 -10.62 23.88
CA ASP A 509 -41.26 -10.91 23.95
C ASP A 509 -41.72 -11.77 22.76
N ASP A 510 -41.19 -11.52 21.56
CA ASP A 510 -41.49 -12.25 20.34
C ASP A 510 -40.21 -12.73 19.63
N VAL A 511 -40.30 -13.88 18.96
CA VAL A 511 -39.17 -14.51 18.25
C VAL A 511 -39.63 -15.00 16.89
N GLU A 512 -39.03 -14.45 15.83
CA GLU A 512 -39.22 -14.85 14.45
C GLU A 512 -37.97 -15.52 13.89
N ILE A 513 -38.16 -16.64 13.20
CA ILE A 513 -37.09 -17.36 12.51
C ILE A 513 -37.42 -17.42 11.03
N VAL A 514 -36.44 -17.05 10.22
CA VAL A 514 -36.54 -17.06 8.77
C VAL A 514 -35.39 -17.89 8.20
N GLY A 515 -35.71 -18.93 7.43
CA GLY A 515 -34.75 -19.63 6.59
C GLY A 515 -34.84 -19.06 5.18
N ALA A 516 -33.92 -18.17 4.81
CA ALA A 516 -33.95 -17.50 3.52
C ALA A 516 -33.28 -18.32 2.40
N GLY A 517 -32.58 -19.41 2.74
CA GLY A 517 -31.85 -20.22 1.77
C GLY A 517 -30.86 -19.37 0.99
N GLU A 518 -30.90 -19.48 -0.34
CA GLU A 518 -30.05 -18.72 -1.26
C GLU A 518 -30.67 -17.38 -1.71
N ALA A 519 -31.76 -16.93 -1.07
CA ALA A 519 -32.32 -15.61 -1.35
C ALA A 519 -31.35 -14.48 -0.92
N ASP A 520 -31.50 -13.31 -1.54
CA ASP A 520 -30.73 -12.09 -1.22
C ASP A 520 -29.21 -12.34 -1.16
N LEU A 521 -28.66 -12.92 -2.23
CA LEU A 521 -27.22 -13.17 -2.37
C LEU A 521 -26.43 -11.85 -2.28
N VAL A 522 -25.43 -11.82 -1.38
CA VAL A 522 -24.46 -10.72 -1.25
C VAL A 522 -23.51 -10.71 -2.45
N VAL A 523 -23.11 -11.90 -2.89
CA VAL A 523 -22.29 -12.14 -4.06
C VAL A 523 -23.14 -12.91 -5.07
N PRO A 524 -23.53 -12.28 -6.21
CA PRO A 524 -24.32 -12.94 -7.22
C PRO A 524 -23.47 -13.99 -7.95
N GLU A 525 -24.08 -15.06 -8.46
CA GLU A 525 -23.37 -16.20 -9.06
C GLU A 525 -22.45 -15.79 -10.22
N GLU A 526 -22.88 -14.78 -10.99
CA GLU A 526 -22.15 -14.27 -12.15
C GLU A 526 -20.79 -13.68 -11.75
N ALA A 527 -20.66 -13.16 -10.52
CA ALA A 527 -19.40 -12.63 -10.00
C ALA A 527 -18.35 -13.74 -9.76
N CYS A 528 -18.79 -14.99 -9.67
CA CYS A 528 -17.93 -16.17 -9.47
C CYS A 528 -17.74 -17.02 -10.74
N THR A 529 -18.13 -16.49 -11.91
CA THR A 529 -18.01 -17.19 -13.20
C THR A 529 -16.61 -17.74 -13.46
N GLY A 530 -16.52 -19.00 -13.88
CA GLY A 530 -15.26 -19.67 -14.22
C GLY A 530 -14.45 -20.19 -13.02
N LYS A 531 -14.93 -20.02 -11.78
CA LYS A 531 -14.35 -20.64 -10.59
C LYS A 531 -15.00 -22.00 -10.32
N THR A 532 -14.22 -22.95 -9.82
CA THR A 532 -14.72 -24.30 -9.46
C THR A 532 -14.12 -24.77 -8.13
N GLY A 533 -14.79 -25.71 -7.45
CA GLY A 533 -14.29 -26.32 -6.21
C GLY A 533 -14.03 -25.30 -5.10
N ALA A 534 -12.89 -25.41 -4.42
CA ALA A 534 -12.52 -24.53 -3.31
C ALA A 534 -12.54 -23.04 -3.70
N ALA A 535 -12.12 -22.69 -4.92
CA ALA A 535 -12.12 -21.30 -5.39
C ALA A 535 -13.55 -20.72 -5.55
N LEU A 536 -14.52 -21.56 -5.90
CA LEU A 536 -15.93 -21.18 -5.96
C LEU A 536 -16.51 -21.02 -4.55
N GLN A 537 -16.22 -21.98 -3.65
CA GLN A 537 -16.66 -21.93 -2.26
C GLN A 537 -16.13 -20.71 -1.50
N THR A 538 -14.88 -20.30 -1.76
CA THR A 538 -14.29 -19.07 -1.21
C THR A 538 -14.95 -17.83 -1.80
N CYS A 539 -15.28 -17.82 -3.09
CA CYS A 539 -15.95 -16.69 -3.74
C CYS A 539 -17.36 -16.45 -3.19
N LEU A 540 -18.12 -17.53 -2.97
CA LEU A 540 -19.49 -17.48 -2.45
C LEU A 540 -19.57 -17.46 -0.92
N ALA A 541 -18.42 -17.49 -0.22
CA ALA A 541 -18.37 -17.50 1.24
C ALA A 541 -19.18 -16.37 1.92
N PRO A 542 -19.21 -15.13 1.40
CA PRO A 542 -20.01 -14.06 2.01
C PRO A 542 -21.53 -14.33 2.02
N ASN A 543 -22.05 -15.19 1.15
CA ASN A 543 -23.48 -15.52 1.12
C ASN A 543 -23.89 -16.38 2.33
N ARG A 544 -22.98 -17.22 2.84
CA ARG A 544 -23.20 -18.07 4.01
C ARG A 544 -23.14 -17.24 5.29
N ARG A 545 -24.30 -16.75 5.76
CA ARG A 545 -24.40 -15.84 6.91
C ARG A 545 -25.69 -16.05 7.70
N VAL A 546 -25.73 -15.51 8.92
CA VAL A 546 -26.92 -15.39 9.75
C VAL A 546 -27.05 -13.94 10.20
N THR A 547 -28.21 -13.35 10.03
CA THR A 547 -28.54 -12.02 10.58
C THR A 547 -29.38 -12.17 11.84
N VAL A 548 -29.08 -11.36 12.84
CA VAL A 548 -29.79 -11.28 14.11
C VAL A 548 -30.24 -9.83 14.29
N GLU A 549 -31.54 -9.62 14.42
CA GLU A 549 -32.13 -8.30 14.62
C GLU A 549 -32.94 -8.29 15.92
N LEU A 550 -32.60 -7.39 16.82
CA LEU A 550 -33.32 -7.15 18.07
C LEU A 550 -34.05 -5.83 17.98
N THR A 551 -35.38 -5.89 17.92
CA THR A 551 -36.25 -4.71 17.95
C THR A 551 -36.64 -4.42 19.40
N PRO A 552 -36.42 -3.20 19.90
CA PRO A 552 -36.81 -2.82 21.25
C PRO A 552 -38.32 -2.82 21.45
N LYS A 553 -38.75 -2.80 22.73
CA LYS A 553 -40.16 -2.60 23.09
C LYS A 553 -40.66 -1.20 22.73
#